data_AF-A0AAV5VSK2-F1
#
_entry.id   AF-A0AAV5VSK2-F1
#
_cell.length_a   1.000
_cell.length_b   1.000
_cell.length_c   1.000
_cell.angle_alpha   90.00
_cell.angle_beta   90.00
_cell.angle_gamma   90.00
#
_symmetry.space_group_name_H-M   'P 1'
#
loop_
_entity.id
_entity.type
_entity.pdbx_description
1 polymer ?
#
loop_
_entity_poly.entity_id
_entity_poly.type
_entity_poly.pdbx_seq_one_letter_code
_entity_poly.pdbx_strand_id
1 'polypeptide(L)'
;LFFGDFQNASKKEFVIAGVKHEEFTLVLKMLYVDEEIAGSNVEAILKVAGMFGFKILLNKTKAFLLTSSSLSDHTKLRLSDHYK
;
A
#
# COMPACT_ATOMS: atom_id res chain seq x y z
N LEU A 1 -15.65 3.45 -3.00
CA LEU A 1 -15.08 4.62 -3.72
C LEU A 1 -15.92 4.98 -4.95
N PHE A 2 -16.14 4.01 -5.85
CA PHE A 2 -16.93 4.22 -7.08
C PHE A 2 -18.31 3.55 -7.07
N PHE A 3 -18.59 2.69 -6.10
CA PHE A 3 -19.84 1.94 -5.97
C PHE A 3 -20.61 2.40 -4.73
N GLY A 4 -21.95 2.46 -4.82
CA GLY A 4 -22.85 2.95 -3.77
C GLY A 4 -23.24 4.43 -3.91
N ASP A 5 -23.98 4.97 -2.94
CA ASP A 5 -24.45 6.37 -2.87
C ASP A 5 -23.33 7.36 -2.48
N PHE A 6 -22.18 7.26 -3.13
CA PHE A 6 -21.08 8.19 -2.93
C PHE A 6 -21.11 9.28 -4.00
N GLN A 7 -20.88 10.53 -3.57
CA GLN A 7 -20.73 11.71 -4.44
C GLN A 7 -19.65 11.55 -5.54
N ASN A 8 -18.81 10.53 -5.43
CA ASN A 8 -17.75 10.20 -6.38
C ASN A 8 -18.24 9.30 -7.53
N ALA A 9 -19.43 8.68 -7.43
CA ALA A 9 -19.98 7.82 -8.47
C ALA A 9 -20.36 8.58 -9.75
N SER A 10 -20.70 9.87 -9.63
CA SER A 10 -21.10 10.73 -10.75
C SER A 10 -19.99 11.65 -11.26
N LYS A 11 -18.83 11.70 -10.59
CA LYS A 11 -17.72 12.59 -10.95
C LYS A 11 -16.69 11.86 -11.81
N LYS A 12 -16.31 12.48 -12.92
CA LYS A 12 -15.26 11.96 -13.84
C LYS A 12 -13.87 11.96 -13.18
N GLU A 13 -13.62 12.90 -12.28
CA GLU A 13 -12.37 13.08 -11.57
C GLU A 13 -12.62 13.47 -10.11
N PHE A 14 -11.77 13.02 -9.20
CA PHE A 14 -11.80 13.39 -7.78
C PHE A 14 -10.40 13.28 -7.19
N VAL A 15 -10.16 14.02 -6.11
CA VAL A 15 -8.85 14.06 -5.45
C VAL A 15 -8.78 12.98 -4.38
N ILE A 16 -7.68 12.22 -4.40
CA ILE A 16 -7.30 11.32 -3.31
C ILE A 16 -6.41 12.10 -2.34
N ALA A 17 -6.96 12.52 -1.20
CA ALA A 17 -6.19 13.19 -0.16
C ALA A 17 -5.41 12.16 0.71
N GLY A 18 -4.26 12.58 1.26
CA GLY A 18 -3.48 11.78 2.22
C GLY A 18 -2.46 10.80 1.63
N VAL A 19 -2.38 10.70 0.31
CA VAL A 19 -1.40 9.85 -0.40
C VAL A 19 -0.61 10.67 -1.41
N LYS A 20 0.71 10.48 -1.43
CA LYS A 20 1.56 11.08 -2.44
C LYS A 20 1.39 10.36 -3.77
N HIS A 21 1.47 11.12 -4.87
CA HIS A 21 1.36 10.55 -6.22
C HIS A 21 2.30 9.34 -6.43
N GLU A 22 3.55 9.45 -5.99
CA GLU A 22 4.56 8.38 -6.10
C GLU A 22 4.16 7.10 -5.35
N GLU A 23 3.63 7.23 -4.13
CA GLU A 23 3.17 6.11 -3.30
C GLU A 23 2.00 5.37 -3.96
N PHE A 24 1.05 6.13 -4.53
CA PHE A 24 -0.11 5.56 -5.22
C PHE A 24 0.28 4.87 -6.53
N THR A 25 1.13 5.53 -7.34
CA THR A 25 1.62 4.98 -8.60
C THR A 25 2.41 3.69 -8.38
N LEU A 26 3.23 3.62 -7.34
CA LEU A 26 3.95 2.40 -6.96
C LEU A 26 2.99 1.22 -6.71
N VAL A 27 1.92 1.46 -5.96
CA VAL A 27 0.90 0.44 -5.69
C VAL A 27 0.21 -0.04 -6.97
N LEU A 28 -0.11 0.88 -7.89
CA LEU A 28 -0.67 0.51 -9.19
C LEU A 28 0.32 -0.34 -10.00
N LYS A 29 1.61 0.02 -10.03
CA LYS A 29 2.64 -0.80 -10.69
C LYS A 29 2.71 -2.20 -10.11
N MET A 30 2.62 -2.37 -8.79
CA MET A 30 2.58 -3.69 -8.18
C MET A 30 1.32 -4.51 -8.50
N LEU A 31 0.19 -3.85 -8.76
CA LEU A 31 -1.05 -4.54 -9.12
C LEU A 31 -1.08 -4.97 -10.59
N TYR A 32 -0.42 -4.22 -11.48
CA TYR A 32 -0.59 -4.39 -12.94
C TYR A 32 0.69 -4.72 -13.71
N VAL A 33 1.87 -4.42 -13.16
CA VAL A 33 3.19 -4.50 -13.84
C VAL A 33 4.17 -5.40 -13.07
N ASP A 34 3.77 -5.91 -11.90
CA ASP A 34 4.53 -6.81 -11.03
C ASP A 34 5.89 -6.25 -10.57
N GLU A 35 5.86 -5.02 -10.06
CA GLU A 35 7.01 -4.36 -9.41
C GLU A 35 7.40 -5.06 -8.10
N GLU A 36 8.70 -5.11 -7.78
CA GLU A 36 9.21 -5.76 -6.57
C GLU A 36 9.03 -4.93 -5.29
N ILE A 37 8.86 -5.64 -4.17
CA ILE A 37 8.86 -5.05 -2.83
C ILE A 37 10.31 -4.95 -2.34
N ALA A 38 10.69 -3.78 -1.88
CA ALA A 38 11.99 -3.47 -1.32
C ALA A 38 11.85 -2.77 0.03
N GLY A 39 12.89 -2.81 0.86
CA GLY A 39 12.87 -2.14 2.17
C GLY A 39 12.59 -0.63 2.09
N SER A 40 12.99 0.02 0.99
CA SER A 40 12.74 1.46 0.76
C SER A 40 11.29 1.80 0.41
N ASN A 41 10.53 0.84 -0.12
CA ASN A 41 9.18 1.08 -0.64
C ASN A 41 8.08 0.41 0.23
N VAL A 42 8.46 -0.49 1.13
CA VAL A 42 7.56 -1.30 1.98
C VAL A 42 6.58 -0.46 2.81
N GLU A 43 7.02 0.66 3.37
CA GLU A 43 6.21 1.52 4.24
C GLU A 43 5.14 2.28 3.42
N ALA A 44 5.52 2.79 2.25
CA ALA A 44 4.59 3.41 1.30
C ALA A 44 3.50 2.43 0.85
N ILE A 45 3.89 1.18 0.58
CA ILE A 45 2.97 0.12 0.17
C ILE A 45 1.99 -0.19 1.30
N LEU A 46 2.47 -0.42 2.52
CA LEU A 46 1.61 -0.71 3.68
C LEU A 46 0.59 0.41 3.92
N LYS A 47 1.04 1.66 3.85
CA LYS A 47 0.19 2.84 4.01
C LYS A 47 -0.95 2.86 2.99
N VAL A 48 -0.64 2.77 1.70
CA VAL A 48 -1.65 2.85 0.63
C VAL A 48 -2.52 1.60 0.59
N ALA A 49 -1.94 0.41 0.77
CA ALA A 49 -2.69 -0.84 0.81
C ALA A 49 -3.66 -0.90 1.99
N GLY A 50 -3.27 -0.40 3.16
CA GLY A 50 -4.15 -0.26 4.32
C GLY A 50 -5.28 0.74 4.06
N MET A 51 -4.97 1.90 3.46
CA MET A 51 -5.97 2.94 3.17
C MET A 51 -7.05 2.49 2.18
N PHE A 52 -6.69 1.71 1.16
CA PHE A 52 -7.63 1.23 0.13
C PHE A 52 -8.11 -0.21 0.33
N GLY A 53 -7.63 -0.91 1.35
CA GLY A 53 -8.02 -2.30 1.64
C GLY A 53 -7.48 -3.32 0.62
N PHE A 54 -6.33 -3.07 0.01
CA PHE A 54 -5.70 -3.99 -0.95
C PHE A 54 -5.08 -5.21 -0.25
N LYS A 55 -5.92 -6.20 0.08
CA LYS A 55 -5.52 -7.42 0.81
C LYS A 55 -4.36 -8.17 0.16
N ILE A 56 -4.32 -8.23 -1.17
CA ILE A 56 -3.23 -8.92 -1.89
C ILE A 56 -1.87 -8.29 -1.62
N LEU A 57 -1.81 -6.95 -1.59
CA LEU A 57 -0.59 -6.22 -1.30
C LEU A 57 -0.20 -6.34 0.17
N LEU A 58 -1.17 -6.24 1.08
CA LEU A 58 -0.91 -6.47 2.50
C LEU A 58 -0.31 -7.86 2.75
N ASN A 59 -0.82 -8.89 2.08
CA ASN A 59 -0.28 -10.25 2.21
C ASN A 59 1.12 -10.37 1.59
N LYS A 60 1.35 -9.82 0.38
CA LYS A 60 2.68 -9.79 -0.25
C LYS A 60 3.70 -9.08 0.65
N THR A 61 3.33 -7.94 1.23
CA THR A 61 4.21 -7.17 2.12
C THR A 61 4.48 -7.88 3.44
N LYS A 62 3.48 -8.53 4.04
CA LYS A 62 3.66 -9.37 5.23
C LYS A 62 4.64 -10.52 4.95
N ALA A 63 4.49 -11.21 3.83
CA ALA A 63 5.41 -12.25 3.41
C ALA A 63 6.85 -11.71 3.26
N PHE A 64 7.02 -10.55 2.61
CA PHE A 64 8.31 -9.88 2.49
C PHE A 64 8.93 -9.53 3.85
N LEU A 65 8.16 -8.97 4.79
CA LEU A 65 8.67 -8.61 6.12
C LEU A 65 9.14 -9.84 6.91
N LEU A 66 8.48 -10.99 6.75
CA LEU A 66 8.84 -12.23 7.42
C LEU A 66 10.11 -12.88 6.83
N THR A 67 10.32 -12.79 5.52
CA THR A 67 11.44 -13.46 4.83
C THR A 67 12.66 -12.56 4.62
N SER A 68 12.47 -11.24 4.57
CA SER A 68 13.54 -10.30 4.27
C SER A 68 14.58 -10.22 5.38
N SER A 69 15.85 -10.37 5.04
CA SER A 69 16.99 -10.05 5.90
C SER A 69 17.47 -8.61 5.74
N SER A 70 16.95 -7.86 4.77
CA SER A 70 17.38 -6.49 4.47
C SER A 70 16.82 -5.44 5.44
N LEU A 71 15.85 -5.82 6.27
CA LEU A 71 15.25 -4.98 7.30
C LEU A 71 15.61 -5.51 8.69
N SER A 72 15.95 -4.60 9.61
CA SER A 72 16.14 -4.95 11.01
C SER A 72 14.83 -5.36 11.67
N ASP A 73 14.91 -6.23 12.67
CA ASP A 73 13.73 -6.70 13.42
C ASP A 73 12.99 -5.54 14.11
N HIS A 74 13.71 -4.53 14.59
CA HIS A 74 13.11 -3.31 15.11
C HIS A 74 12.22 -2.60 14.08
N THR A 75 12.68 -2.46 12.84
CA THR A 75 11.90 -1.84 11.76
C THR A 75 10.67 -2.68 11.40
N LYS A 76 10.82 -4.01 11.34
CA LYS A 76 9.69 -4.92 11.10
C LYS A 76 8.63 -4.81 12.19
N LEU A 77 9.05 -4.75 13.46
CA LEU A 77 8.14 -4.58 14.60
C LEU A 77 7.44 -3.23 14.56
N ARG A 78 8.17 -2.14 14.30
CA ARG A 78 7.60 -0.78 14.16
C ARG A 78 6.51 -0.76 13.09
N LEU A 79 6.81 -1.30 11.90
CA LEU A 79 5.84 -1.35 10.79
C LEU A 79 4.62 -2.21 11.12
N SER A 80 4.82 -3.34 11.81
CA SER A 80 3.73 -4.24 12.19
C SER A 80 2.78 -3.63 13.22
N ASP A 81 3.30 -2.81 14.15
CA ASP A 81 2.44 -2.12 15.12
C ASP A 81 1.68 -0.95 14.47
N HIS A 82 2.33 -0.23 13.55
CA HIS A 82 1.74 0.92 12.85
C HIS A 82 0.64 0.55 11.85
N TYR A 83 0.73 -0.63 11.22
CA TYR A 83 -0.17 -1.09 10.16
C TYR A 83 -0.76 -2.46 10.52
N LYS A 84 -1.69 -2.48 11.48
CA LYS A 84 -2.44 -3.68 11.92
C LYS A 84 -3.53 -4.09 10.94
#